data_AF-A0A822H7Q4-F1
#
_entry.id   AF-A0A822H7Q4-F1
#
_cell.length_a   1.000
_cell.length_b   1.000
_cell.length_c   1.000
_cell.angle_alpha   90.00
_cell.angle_beta   90.00
_cell.angle_gamma   90.00
#
_symmetry.space_group_name_H-M   'P 1'
#
loop_
_entity.id
_entity.type
_entity.pdbx_description
1 polymer ?
#
loop_
_entity_poly.entity_id
_entity_poly.type
_entity_poly.pdbx_seq_one_letter_code
_entity_poly.pdbx_strand_id
1 'polypeptide(L)'
;ENWNECDDKPINPKATETLLNDEIDDQNNIGIKFAPGENNKPISILMDLKVDELTFPKIYCGKQRKIKPNVKLTYAKIAKSELRMFDRRCGKVSKLFFTYKKLQTRKFSDAISINLRKTKNTKNVTATQMLNRDYVDGLIHNDDAFTFLRCDRSSPAFWKLKKKEVMAMIRQLGCPTLFLTLSAAETQ
;
A
#
# COMPACT_ATOMS: atom_id res chain seq x y z
N GLU A 1 -16.38 2.01 -53.71
CA GLU A 1 -15.46 3.03 -53.15
C GLU A 1 -16.29 3.91 -52.23
N ASN A 2 -16.13 3.98 -50.90
CA ASN A 2 -15.02 3.64 -50.03
C ASN A 2 -15.63 3.36 -48.63
N TRP A 3 -15.91 2.09 -48.30
CA TRP A 3 -16.31 1.67 -46.95
C TRP A 3 -15.04 1.20 -46.24
N ASN A 4 -14.66 1.85 -45.15
CA ASN A 4 -13.50 1.49 -44.35
C ASN A 4 -13.96 0.91 -43.00
N GLU A 5 -13.68 -0.37 -42.77
CA GLU A 5 -14.08 -1.16 -41.60
C GLU A 5 -13.01 -1.09 -40.49
N CYS A 6 -12.51 0.11 -40.19
CA CYS A 6 -11.51 0.35 -39.15
C CYS A 6 -11.76 1.69 -38.45
N ASP A 7 -12.91 1.83 -37.79
CA ASP A 7 -13.00 2.74 -36.65
C ASP A 7 -12.39 2.01 -35.44
N ASP A 8 -11.07 2.14 -35.29
CA ASP A 8 -10.30 1.69 -34.12
C ASP A 8 -10.68 2.51 -32.87
N LYS A 9 -11.92 2.37 -32.41
CA LYS A 9 -12.29 2.80 -31.05
C LYS A 9 -11.95 1.64 -30.12
N PRO A 10 -10.98 1.80 -29.19
CA PRO A 10 -10.76 0.76 -28.19
C PRO A 10 -12.06 0.57 -27.37
N ILE A 11 -12.58 -0.66 -27.38
CA ILE A 11 -13.81 -1.13 -26.69
C ILE A 11 -13.68 -1.10 -25.15
N ASN A 12 -12.70 -0.39 -24.62
CA ASN A 12 -12.57 -0.17 -23.20
C ASN A 12 -11.94 1.19 -22.96
N PRO A 13 -12.69 2.22 -22.52
CA PRO A 13 -12.06 3.33 -21.84
C PRO A 13 -11.45 2.70 -20.58
N LYS A 14 -10.14 2.39 -20.65
CA LYS A 14 -9.31 1.92 -19.54
C LYS A 14 -9.86 2.56 -18.28
N ALA A 15 -10.10 1.78 -17.22
CA ALA A 15 -10.48 2.31 -15.92
C ALA A 15 -9.48 3.41 -15.53
N THR A 16 -9.84 4.65 -15.86
CA THR A 16 -9.01 5.82 -15.66
C THR A 16 -9.22 6.19 -14.22
N GLU A 17 -8.25 5.82 -13.38
CA GLU A 17 -8.16 6.31 -12.02
C GLU A 17 -8.17 7.85 -12.09
N THR A 18 -9.24 8.47 -11.64
CA THR A 18 -9.50 9.92 -11.60
C THR A 18 -8.54 10.71 -10.70
N LEU A 19 -7.41 10.11 -10.30
CA LEU A 19 -6.43 10.72 -9.41
C LEU A 19 -5.26 11.38 -10.13
N LEU A 20 -5.13 11.27 -11.47
CA LEU A 20 -3.90 11.66 -12.16
C LEU A 20 -4.04 12.55 -13.42
N ASN A 21 -5.25 12.93 -13.86
CA ASN A 21 -5.40 13.76 -15.07
C ASN A 21 -6.32 14.97 -14.81
N ASP A 22 -5.76 16.07 -14.31
CA ASP A 22 -6.47 17.36 -14.20
C ASP A 22 -5.95 18.43 -15.17
N GLU A 23 -4.99 18.14 -16.06
CA GLU A 23 -4.26 19.22 -16.75
C GLU A 23 -4.71 19.57 -18.19
N ILE A 24 -5.67 18.86 -18.82
CA ILE A 24 -5.89 19.02 -20.28
C ILE A 24 -7.29 19.52 -20.72
N ASP A 25 -8.36 19.35 -19.94
CA ASP A 25 -9.73 19.57 -20.46
C ASP A 25 -10.42 20.91 -20.09
N ASP A 26 -9.72 21.85 -19.46
CA ASP A 26 -10.35 23.04 -18.84
C ASP A 26 -10.45 24.31 -19.70
N GLN A 27 -10.17 24.27 -21.01
CA GLN A 27 -10.09 25.52 -21.80
C GLN A 27 -11.42 26.08 -22.34
N ASN A 28 -12.56 25.37 -22.26
CA ASN A 28 -13.79 25.81 -22.98
C ASN A 28 -15.11 25.76 -22.20
N ASN A 29 -15.15 25.97 -20.88
CA ASN A 29 -16.42 26.01 -20.14
C ASN A 29 -16.66 27.34 -19.41
N ILE A 30 -17.46 28.20 -20.03
CA ILE A 30 -17.95 29.49 -19.48
C ILE A 30 -19.01 29.18 -18.42
N GLY A 31 -18.56 28.91 -17.21
CA GLY A 31 -19.37 28.81 -16.01
C GLY A 31 -18.45 28.80 -14.81
N ILE A 32 -18.68 29.68 -13.82
CA ILE A 32 -17.91 29.66 -12.57
C ILE A 32 -18.32 28.39 -11.82
N LYS A 33 -17.55 27.31 -12.01
CA LYS A 33 -17.72 26.05 -11.30
C LYS A 33 -16.97 26.13 -9.96
N PHE A 34 -17.60 26.71 -8.94
CA PHE A 34 -17.10 26.53 -7.57
C PHE A 34 -17.42 25.10 -7.12
N ALA A 35 -16.48 24.19 -7.28
CA ALA A 35 -16.60 22.87 -6.68
C ALA A 35 -16.36 23.00 -5.16
N PRO A 36 -17.18 22.36 -4.30
CA PRO A 36 -16.89 22.33 -2.87
C PRO A 36 -15.53 21.64 -2.65
N GLY A 37 -14.51 22.41 -2.28
CA GLY A 37 -13.13 21.95 -2.16
C GLY A 37 -12.15 22.53 -3.18
N GLU A 38 -12.56 23.50 -4.00
CA GLU A 38 -11.64 24.26 -4.86
C GLU A 38 -10.47 24.82 -4.03
N ASN A 39 -9.24 24.61 -4.52
CA ASN A 39 -7.96 24.91 -3.86
C ASN A 39 -7.59 24.08 -2.62
N ASN A 40 -8.40 23.10 -2.19
CA ASN A 40 -8.06 22.23 -1.08
C ASN A 40 -7.47 20.89 -1.54
N LYS A 41 -6.28 20.55 -1.05
CA LYS A 41 -5.67 19.23 -1.25
C LYS A 41 -6.15 18.27 -0.16
N PRO A 42 -6.62 17.06 -0.52
CA PRO A 42 -7.07 16.09 0.47
C PRO A 42 -5.90 15.67 1.38
N ILE A 43 -6.15 15.60 2.67
CA ILE A 43 -5.17 15.12 3.64
C ILE A 43 -5.00 13.61 3.44
N SER A 44 -3.74 13.15 3.43
CA SER A 44 -3.44 11.72 3.33
C SER A 44 -4.05 10.95 4.51
N ILE A 45 -4.55 9.74 4.22
CA ILE A 45 -5.09 8.77 5.20
C ILE A 45 -4.12 8.50 6.37
N LEU A 46 -2.81 8.66 6.14
CA LEU A 46 -1.79 8.48 7.17
C LEU A 46 -1.61 9.68 8.10
N MET A 47 -1.82 10.89 7.59
CA MET A 47 -1.60 12.14 8.32
C MET A 47 -2.82 12.52 9.16
N ASP A 48 -4.02 12.16 8.71
CA ASP A 48 -5.24 12.45 9.43
C ASP A 48 -5.44 11.53 10.65
N LEU A 49 -5.36 12.14 11.84
CA LEU A 49 -5.56 11.46 13.13
C LEU A 49 -7.01 10.99 13.35
N LYS A 50 -7.99 11.68 12.75
CA LYS A 50 -9.43 11.46 12.96
C LYS A 50 -10.11 10.79 11.75
N VAL A 51 -9.32 10.29 10.80
CA VAL A 51 -9.82 9.77 9.54
C VAL A 51 -10.86 8.66 9.69
N ASP A 52 -10.75 7.75 10.67
CA ASP A 52 -11.75 6.69 10.84
C ASP A 52 -13.08 7.26 11.35
N GLU A 53 -13.01 8.18 12.31
CA GLU A 53 -14.16 8.83 12.94
C GLU A 53 -14.93 9.72 11.96
N LEU A 54 -14.22 10.39 11.06
CA LEU A 54 -14.79 11.21 10.00
C LEU A 54 -15.31 10.39 8.81
N THR A 55 -14.62 9.31 8.43
CA THR A 55 -15.03 8.46 7.30
C THR A 55 -16.25 7.60 7.64
N PHE A 56 -16.42 7.21 8.91
CA PHE A 56 -17.55 6.37 9.34
C PHE A 56 -18.42 7.04 10.42
N PRO A 57 -19.19 8.10 10.09
CA PRO A 57 -20.09 8.76 11.03
C PRO A 57 -21.14 7.80 11.62
N LYS A 58 -21.59 6.80 10.86
CA LYS A 58 -22.55 5.78 11.33
C LYS A 58 -21.99 4.89 12.46
N ILE A 59 -20.67 4.80 12.58
CA ILE A 59 -20.00 3.99 13.61
C ILE A 59 -19.60 4.87 14.79
N TYR A 60 -18.94 6.00 14.51
CA TYR A 60 -18.30 6.83 15.53
C TYR A 60 -19.10 8.08 15.92
N CYS A 61 -20.22 8.35 15.24
CA CYS A 61 -21.04 9.55 15.42
C CYS A 61 -20.23 10.86 15.33
N GLY A 62 -19.16 10.88 14.54
CA GLY A 62 -18.23 12.00 14.42
C GLY A 62 -17.44 12.32 15.70
N LYS A 63 -17.49 11.46 16.72
CA LYS A 63 -16.81 11.67 18.00
C LYS A 63 -15.45 10.99 18.00
N GLN A 64 -14.43 11.75 18.41
CA GLN A 64 -13.07 11.23 18.58
C GLN A 64 -13.01 10.15 19.67
N ARG A 65 -12.23 9.09 19.42
CA ARG A 65 -11.94 8.06 20.41
C ARG A 65 -11.21 8.65 21.63
N LYS A 66 -11.71 8.36 22.83
CA LYS A 66 -11.06 8.73 24.09
C LYS A 66 -9.97 7.72 24.42
N ILE A 67 -8.71 8.08 24.23
CA ILE A 67 -7.55 7.25 24.57
C ILE A 67 -6.96 7.79 25.87
N LYS A 68 -6.65 6.90 26.82
CA LYS A 68 -5.96 7.28 28.07
C LYS A 68 -4.58 7.86 27.73
N PRO A 69 -4.19 9.02 28.29
CA PRO A 69 -2.96 9.72 27.90
C PRO A 69 -1.68 8.93 28.18
N ASN A 70 -1.71 8.03 29.18
CA ASN A 70 -0.53 7.27 29.59
C ASN A 70 -0.34 5.93 28.84
N VAL A 71 -1.09 5.69 27.75
CA VAL A 71 -1.04 4.41 27.02
C VAL A 71 -0.62 4.63 25.57
N LYS A 72 0.53 4.06 25.19
CA LYS A 72 0.98 4.01 23.79
C LYS A 72 0.15 2.98 23.02
N LEU A 73 -0.81 3.46 22.22
CA LEU A 73 -1.71 2.62 21.44
C LEU A 73 -1.45 2.73 19.94
N THR A 74 -1.00 1.63 19.32
CA THR A 74 -0.82 1.54 17.87
C THR A 74 -2.16 1.35 17.17
N TYR A 75 -2.31 1.90 15.96
CA TYR A 75 -3.51 1.70 15.13
C TYR A 75 -3.90 0.22 14.96
N ALA A 76 -2.91 -0.68 14.79
CA ALA A 76 -3.15 -2.12 14.69
C ALA A 76 -3.82 -2.72 15.94
N LYS A 77 -3.52 -2.20 17.14
CA LYS A 77 -4.18 -2.62 18.39
C LYS A 77 -5.63 -2.15 18.42
N ILE A 78 -5.89 -0.92 17.96
CA ILE A 78 -7.25 -0.38 17.85
C ILE A 78 -8.07 -1.20 16.87
N ALA A 79 -7.56 -1.39 15.65
CA ALA A 79 -8.20 -2.21 14.62
C ALA A 79 -8.50 -3.64 15.09
N LYS A 80 -7.53 -4.27 15.76
CA LYS A 80 -7.71 -5.61 16.34
C LYS A 80 -8.75 -5.63 17.46
N SER A 81 -8.85 -4.57 18.25
CA SER A 81 -9.89 -4.43 19.27
C SER A 81 -11.25 -4.32 18.58
N GLU A 82 -11.42 -3.35 17.69
CA GLU A 82 -12.67 -3.08 16.97
C GLU A 82 -13.20 -4.29 16.21
N LEU A 83 -12.32 -5.07 15.57
CA LEU A 83 -12.72 -6.29 14.85
C LEU A 83 -13.13 -7.46 15.76
N ARG A 84 -12.66 -7.48 17.01
CA ARG A 84 -13.00 -8.51 18.00
C ARG A 84 -14.13 -8.11 18.94
N MET A 85 -14.64 -6.88 18.84
CA MET A 85 -15.78 -6.45 19.63
C MET A 85 -17.02 -7.26 19.25
N PHE A 86 -17.91 -7.45 20.24
CA PHE A 86 -19.23 -8.04 20.02
C PHE A 86 -20.05 -7.21 19.02
N ASP A 87 -19.91 -5.88 19.06
CA ASP A 87 -20.51 -4.99 18.07
C ASP A 87 -19.90 -5.20 16.68
N ARG A 88 -20.74 -5.66 15.74
CA ARG A 88 -20.35 -5.98 14.37
C ARG A 88 -20.32 -4.78 13.43
N ARG A 89 -20.66 -3.56 13.87
CA ARG A 89 -20.59 -2.35 13.02
C ARG A 89 -19.19 -2.13 12.44
N CYS A 90 -18.15 -2.42 13.22
CA CYS A 90 -16.75 -2.35 12.79
C CYS A 90 -16.32 -3.51 11.88
N GLY A 91 -17.07 -4.61 11.85
CA GLY A 91 -16.84 -5.77 10.99
C GLY A 91 -17.44 -5.63 9.59
N LYS A 92 -18.10 -4.52 9.27
CA LYS A 92 -18.64 -4.26 7.93
C LYS A 92 -17.51 -4.22 6.90
N VAL A 93 -17.78 -4.77 5.72
CA VAL A 93 -16.83 -4.89 4.61
C VAL A 93 -16.12 -3.57 4.29
N SER A 94 -16.87 -2.46 4.20
CA SER A 94 -16.30 -1.13 3.92
C SER A 94 -15.29 -0.67 4.99
N LYS A 95 -15.61 -0.88 6.27
CA LYS A 95 -14.73 -0.51 7.39
C LYS A 95 -13.52 -1.45 7.48
N LEU A 96 -13.72 -2.74 7.20
CA LEU A 96 -12.67 -3.74 7.18
C LEU A 96 -11.61 -3.41 6.12
N PHE A 97 -12.03 -3.16 4.87
CA PHE A 97 -11.12 -2.80 3.79
C PHE A 97 -10.43 -1.45 4.03
N PHE A 98 -11.15 -0.47 4.55
CA PHE A 98 -10.54 0.81 4.93
C PHE A 98 -9.42 0.61 5.98
N THR A 99 -9.72 -0.14 7.03
CA THR A 99 -8.78 -0.43 8.12
C THR A 99 -7.57 -1.22 7.61
N TYR A 100 -7.80 -2.20 6.73
CA TYR A 100 -6.75 -2.95 6.04
C TYR A 100 -5.85 -2.03 5.20
N LYS A 101 -6.43 -1.20 4.34
CA LYS A 101 -5.69 -0.27 3.48
C LYS A 101 -4.86 0.70 4.32
N LYS A 102 -5.44 1.30 5.36
CA LYS A 102 -4.71 2.19 6.28
C LYS A 102 -3.54 1.49 6.98
N LEU A 103 -3.73 0.24 7.44
CA LEU A 103 -2.64 -0.57 8.01
C LEU A 103 -1.55 -0.88 6.99
N GLN A 104 -1.94 -1.25 5.77
CA GLN A 104 -1.01 -1.58 4.69
C GLN A 104 -0.19 -0.35 4.28
N THR A 105 -0.83 0.79 4.03
CA THR A 105 -0.17 2.05 3.70
C THR A 105 0.79 2.49 4.81
N ARG A 106 0.42 2.30 6.09
CA ARG A 106 1.30 2.63 7.22
C ARG A 106 2.56 1.74 7.24
N LYS A 107 2.40 0.43 7.03
CA LYS A 107 3.55 -0.49 6.91
C LYS A 107 4.47 -0.10 5.76
N PHE A 108 3.92 0.28 4.61
CA PHE A 108 4.71 0.76 3.49
C PHE A 108 5.49 2.03 3.82
N SER A 109 4.84 3.03 4.44
CA SER A 109 5.50 4.26 4.86
C SER A 109 6.66 4.00 5.83
N ASP A 110 6.42 3.14 6.84
CA ASP A 110 7.46 2.75 7.80
C ASP A 110 8.62 2.02 7.11
N ALA A 111 8.33 1.11 6.18
CA ALA A 111 9.36 0.38 5.43
C ALA A 111 10.16 1.27 4.49
N ILE A 112 9.50 2.19 3.79
CA ILE A 112 10.16 3.20 2.94
C ILE A 112 11.10 4.05 3.79
N SER A 113 10.62 4.57 4.93
CA SER A 113 11.44 5.38 5.85
C SER A 113 12.67 4.62 6.36
N ILE A 114 12.51 3.35 6.73
CA ILE A 114 13.64 2.49 7.16
C ILE A 114 14.63 2.30 6.02
N ASN A 115 14.18 2.01 4.81
CA ASN A 115 15.08 1.76 3.67
C ASN A 115 15.79 3.03 3.23
N LEU A 116 15.09 4.16 3.14
CA LEU A 116 15.70 5.47 2.89
C LEU A 116 16.77 5.80 3.94
N ARG A 117 16.56 5.44 5.22
CA ARG A 117 17.59 5.64 6.25
C ARG A 117 18.81 4.74 6.03
N LYS A 118 18.61 3.50 5.57
CA LYS A 118 19.71 2.57 5.27
C LYS A 118 20.51 2.97 4.03
N THR A 119 19.84 3.50 3.00
CA THR A 119 20.48 3.87 1.71
C THR A 119 21.17 5.23 1.73
N LYS A 120 20.95 6.07 2.76
CA LYS A 120 21.61 7.38 2.93
C LYS A 120 23.12 7.33 3.21
N ASN A 121 23.77 6.18 3.10
CA ASN A 121 25.22 6.02 3.26
C ASN A 121 26.00 6.41 1.98
N THR A 122 25.60 7.48 1.30
CA THR A 122 26.18 7.98 0.04
C THR A 122 27.33 8.97 0.23
N LYS A 123 27.87 9.11 1.46
CA LYS A 123 28.92 10.09 1.77
C LYS A 123 30.21 9.96 0.93
N ASN A 124 30.39 8.85 0.21
CA ASN A 124 31.63 8.54 -0.50
C ASN A 124 31.45 8.35 -2.03
N VAL A 125 30.28 8.69 -2.60
CA VAL A 125 30.10 8.57 -4.06
C VAL A 125 30.74 9.75 -4.76
N THR A 126 31.82 9.49 -5.50
CA THR A 126 32.57 10.53 -6.24
C THR A 126 32.04 10.65 -7.67
N ALA A 127 32.06 11.85 -8.27
CA ALA A 127 31.62 12.07 -9.65
C ALA A 127 32.32 11.13 -10.67
N THR A 128 33.59 10.79 -10.42
CA THR A 128 34.35 9.81 -11.22
C THR A 128 33.77 8.40 -11.17
N GLN A 129 33.21 7.99 -10.03
CA GLN A 129 32.53 6.69 -9.90
C GLN A 129 31.20 6.67 -10.64
N MET A 130 30.46 7.80 -10.66
CA MET A 130 29.21 7.89 -11.42
C MET A 130 29.40 7.90 -12.93
N LEU A 131 30.57 8.29 -13.42
CA LEU A 131 30.93 8.19 -14.84
C LEU A 131 31.33 6.76 -15.24
N ASN A 132 31.67 5.90 -14.27
CA ASN A 132 31.99 4.50 -14.54
C ASN A 132 30.69 3.70 -14.73
N ARG A 133 30.52 3.15 -15.93
CA ARG A 133 29.33 2.36 -16.32
C ARG A 133 29.16 1.11 -15.45
N ASP A 134 30.25 0.45 -15.04
CA ASP A 134 30.19 -0.76 -14.22
C ASP A 134 29.70 -0.46 -12.79
N TYR A 135 30.11 0.68 -12.25
CA TYR A 135 29.67 1.14 -10.93
C TYR A 135 28.17 1.50 -10.94
N VAL A 136 27.72 2.21 -11.98
CA VAL A 136 26.32 2.56 -12.16
C VAL A 136 25.48 1.29 -12.37
N ASP A 137 25.95 0.34 -13.16
CA ASP A 137 25.26 -0.92 -13.39
C ASP A 137 25.11 -1.73 -12.10
N GLY A 138 26.17 -1.80 -11.28
CA GLY A 138 26.09 -2.39 -9.94
C GLY A 138 25.10 -1.68 -9.02
N LEU A 139 24.96 -0.34 -9.13
CA LEU A 139 23.98 0.42 -8.37
C LEU A 139 22.55 0.17 -8.83
N ILE A 140 22.32 0.01 -10.14
CA ILE A 140 21.00 -0.31 -10.72
C ILE A 140 20.57 -1.73 -10.31
N HIS A 141 21.50 -2.68 -10.31
CA HIS A 141 21.24 -4.07 -9.92
C HIS A 141 21.11 -4.27 -8.39
N ASN A 142 21.35 -3.23 -7.58
CA ASN A 142 21.12 -3.32 -6.14
C ASN A 142 19.62 -3.36 -5.83
N ASP A 143 19.15 -4.53 -5.42
CA ASP A 143 17.76 -4.78 -5.00
C ASP A 143 17.33 -4.02 -3.73
N ASP A 144 18.24 -3.29 -3.09
CA ASP A 144 18.00 -2.58 -1.83
C ASP A 144 16.84 -1.58 -1.96
N ALA A 145 16.70 -0.95 -3.13
CA ALA A 145 15.59 -0.04 -3.42
C ALA A 145 14.21 -0.73 -3.39
N PHE A 146 14.13 -2.03 -3.70
CA PHE A 146 12.87 -2.79 -3.74
C PHE A 146 12.55 -3.48 -2.41
N THR A 147 13.45 -3.41 -1.42
CA THR A 147 13.28 -4.12 -0.15
C THR A 147 12.08 -3.64 0.67
N PHE A 148 11.59 -2.41 0.45
CA PHE A 148 10.37 -1.92 1.13
C PHE A 148 9.12 -2.72 0.73
N LEU A 149 9.12 -3.31 -0.47
CA LEU A 149 8.02 -4.13 -0.96
C LEU A 149 7.90 -5.48 -0.25
N ARG A 150 8.87 -5.86 0.61
CA ARG A 150 8.75 -7.03 1.50
C ARG A 150 7.55 -6.95 2.44
N CYS A 151 6.93 -5.79 2.61
CA CYS A 151 5.70 -5.65 3.40
C CYS A 151 4.45 -6.24 2.73
N ASP A 152 4.48 -6.42 1.40
CA ASP A 152 3.37 -6.99 0.65
C ASP A 152 3.64 -8.45 0.31
N ARG A 153 2.71 -9.33 0.69
CA ARG A 153 2.80 -10.76 0.42
C ARG A 153 2.72 -11.09 -1.08
N SER A 154 2.10 -10.20 -1.86
CA SER A 154 2.02 -10.35 -3.32
C SER A 154 3.33 -9.95 -4.03
N SER A 155 4.23 -9.24 -3.35
CA SER A 155 5.44 -8.71 -3.98
C SER A 155 6.51 -9.78 -4.23
N PRO A 156 7.22 -9.72 -5.38
CA PRO A 156 8.42 -10.52 -5.62
C PRO A 156 9.48 -10.36 -4.51
N ALA A 157 9.61 -9.18 -3.91
CA ALA A 157 10.57 -8.93 -2.84
C ALA A 157 10.25 -9.74 -1.57
N PHE A 158 8.98 -9.95 -1.26
CA PHE A 158 8.54 -10.80 -0.15
C PHE A 158 8.87 -12.26 -0.42
N TRP A 159 8.56 -12.78 -1.62
CA TRP A 159 8.85 -14.16 -1.97
C TRP A 159 10.35 -14.45 -2.05
N LYS A 160 11.17 -13.49 -2.51
CA LYS A 160 12.63 -13.57 -2.46
C LYS A 160 13.15 -13.68 -1.03
N LEU A 161 12.57 -12.92 -0.10
CA LEU A 161 12.90 -13.03 1.33
C LEU A 161 12.51 -14.42 1.88
N LYS A 162 11.28 -14.88 1.63
CA LYS A 162 10.78 -16.18 2.13
C LYS A 162 11.56 -17.36 1.56
N LYS A 163 11.93 -17.31 0.28
CA LYS A 163 12.83 -18.31 -0.32
C LYS A 163 14.16 -18.39 0.43
N LYS A 164 14.78 -17.25 0.75
CA LYS A 164 16.05 -17.20 1.50
C LYS A 164 15.88 -17.74 2.92
N GLU A 165 14.79 -17.38 3.62
CA GLU A 165 14.48 -17.91 4.96
C GLU A 165 14.31 -19.44 4.94
N VAL A 166 13.58 -19.98 3.98
CA VAL A 166 13.40 -21.43 3.83
C VAL A 166 14.73 -22.14 3.54
N MET A 167 15.55 -21.61 2.64
CA MET A 167 16.88 -22.17 2.37
C MET A 167 17.81 -22.10 3.59
N ALA A 168 17.68 -21.07 4.42
CA ALA A 168 18.41 -20.98 5.68
C ALA A 168 17.93 -22.03 6.69
N MET A 169 16.61 -22.21 6.82
CA MET A 169 16.03 -23.26 7.67
C MET A 169 16.45 -24.65 7.23
N ILE A 170 16.44 -24.97 5.92
CA ILE A 170 16.89 -26.26 5.40
C ILE A 170 18.34 -26.54 5.78
N ARG A 171 19.21 -25.52 5.70
CA ARG A 171 20.63 -25.65 6.07
C ARG A 171 20.84 -25.86 7.58
N GLN A 172 20.03 -25.22 8.42
CA GLN A 172 20.20 -25.24 9.88
C GLN A 172 19.46 -26.37 10.59
N LEU A 173 18.23 -26.65 10.15
CA LEU A 173 17.30 -27.59 10.78
C LEU A 173 17.17 -28.91 10.00
N GLY A 174 17.67 -28.97 8.78
CA GLY A 174 17.52 -30.13 7.88
C GLY A 174 16.28 -30.05 6.99
N CYS A 175 16.03 -31.13 6.24
CA CYS A 175 14.89 -31.20 5.33
C CYS A 175 13.56 -31.16 6.10
N PRO A 176 12.61 -30.26 5.74
CA PRO A 176 11.34 -30.18 6.44
C PRO A 176 10.46 -31.40 6.16
N THR A 177 9.86 -31.97 7.21
CA THR A 177 8.81 -32.97 7.08
C THR A 177 7.46 -32.27 7.00
N LEU A 178 6.74 -32.44 5.89
CA LEU A 178 5.38 -31.90 5.74
C LEU A 178 4.37 -32.93 6.25
N PHE A 179 3.60 -32.56 7.27
CA PHE A 179 2.43 -33.33 7.71
C PHE A 179 1.18 -32.70 7.12
N LEU A 180 0.45 -33.46 6.31
CA LEU A 180 -0.86 -33.07 5.80
C LEU A 180 -1.92 -33.94 6.46
N THR A 181 -2.79 -33.35 7.26
CA THR A 181 -3.98 -34.01 7.79
C THR A 181 -5.15 -33.67 6.89
N LEU A 182 -5.64 -34.66 6.14
CA LEU A 182 -6.83 -34.53 5.31
C LEU A 182 -8.06 -34.94 6.12
N SER A 183 -9.11 -34.12 6.08
CA SER A 183 -10.40 -34.47 6.64
C SER A 183 -11.22 -35.25 5.61
N ALA A 184 -12.07 -36.18 6.06
CA ALA A 184 -13.00 -36.89 5.19
C ALA A 184 -13.94 -35.95 4.40
N ALA A 185 -14.19 -34.74 4.92
CA ALA A 185 -15.06 -33.73 4.28
C ALA A 185 -14.46 -33.08 3.01
N GLU A 186 -13.17 -33.28 2.71
CA GLU A 186 -12.53 -32.69 1.51
C GLU A 186 -12.81 -33.49 0.21
N THR A 187 -13.60 -34.57 0.29
CA THR A 187 -13.98 -35.42 -0.85
C THR A 187 -15.36 -35.10 -1.45
N GLN A 188 -15.98 -33.97 -1.07
CA GLN A 188 -17.29 -33.54 -1.61
C GLN A 188 -17.18 -32.61 -2.82
#